data_AF-A0A534A1P2-F1
#
_entry.id   AF-A0A534A1P2-F1
#
_cell.length_a   1.000
_cell.length_b   1.000
_cell.length_c   1.000
_cell.angle_alpha   90.00
_cell.angle_beta   90.00
_cell.angle_gamma   90.00
#
_symmetry.space_group_name_H-M   'P 1'
#
loop_
_entity.id
_entity.type
_entity.pdbx_description
1 polymer ?
#
loop_
_entity_poly.entity_id
_entity_poly.type
_entity_poly.pdbx_seq_one_letter_code
_entity_poly.pdbx_strand_id
1 'polypeptide(L)'
;MNYVASISKEDLLQDKQHLKSTIYLKKVGGFHQIFASDGDFFDECIGSYNINDSTSIRFDNEKLSYWLMTGAIPTLEVINIIITYLEIKEVSGVDTIINKLKPIKN
;
A
#
# COMPACT_ATOMS: atom_id res chain seq x y z
N MET A 1 -30.26 4.56 13.52
CA MET A 1 -30.45 5.36 12.30
C MET A 1 -29.26 5.08 11.38
N ASN A 2 -29.49 4.38 10.28
CA ASN A 2 -28.45 3.97 9.33
C ASN A 2 -28.24 5.08 8.30
N TYR A 3 -27.08 5.73 8.30
CA TYR A 3 -26.64 6.56 7.19
C TYR A 3 -25.80 5.69 6.25
N VAL A 4 -26.44 5.11 5.23
CA VAL A 4 -25.73 4.63 4.05
C VAL A 4 -26.01 5.66 2.96
N ALA A 5 -25.06 6.54 2.73
CA ALA A 5 -25.15 7.48 1.61
C ALA A 5 -25.05 6.68 0.31
N SER A 6 -26.13 6.70 -0.47
CA SER A 6 -26.22 6.15 -1.81
C SER A 6 -25.28 6.94 -2.72
N ILE A 7 -24.07 6.43 -2.98
CA ILE A 7 -23.18 7.01 -3.99
C ILE A 7 -23.86 6.80 -5.35
N SER A 8 -24.15 7.90 -6.05
CA SER A 8 -24.78 7.86 -7.37
C SER A 8 -23.77 7.36 -8.41
N LYS A 9 -24.24 6.69 -9.46
CA LYS A 9 -23.37 6.24 -10.57
C LYS A 9 -22.71 7.42 -11.31
N GLU A 10 -23.27 8.62 -11.19
CA GLU A 10 -22.67 9.83 -11.76
C GLU A 10 -21.45 10.33 -10.97
N ASP A 11 -21.41 10.15 -9.65
CA ASP A 11 -20.22 10.46 -8.82
C ASP A 11 -19.02 9.54 -9.12
N LEU A 12 -19.26 8.37 -9.73
CA LEU A 12 -18.22 7.41 -10.14
C LEU A 12 -17.56 7.77 -11.48
N LEU A 13 -18.08 8.75 -12.23
CA LEU A 13 -17.65 9.04 -13.60
C LEU A 13 -16.97 10.41 -13.80
N GLN A 14 -16.84 11.24 -12.75
CA GLN A 14 -16.18 12.55 -12.83
C GLN A 14 -14.73 12.61 -12.29
N ASP A 15 -14.14 11.52 -11.81
CA ASP A 15 -12.82 11.55 -11.16
C ASP A 15 -11.68 10.97 -12.03
N LYS A 16 -11.70 11.25 -13.33
CA LYS A 16 -10.55 10.99 -14.22
C LYS A 16 -9.69 12.24 -14.35
N GLN A 17 -8.92 12.64 -13.32
CA GLN A 17 -7.68 13.42 -13.55
C GLN A 17 -6.73 13.67 -12.35
N HIS A 18 -6.77 12.85 -11.30
CA HIS A 18 -5.57 12.58 -10.49
C HIS A 18 -5.68 11.15 -9.97
N LEU A 19 -5.01 10.21 -10.61
CA LEU A 19 -4.83 8.88 -10.03
C LEU A 19 -4.08 9.09 -8.72
N LYS A 20 -4.73 8.80 -7.59
CA LYS A 20 -4.11 8.96 -6.26
C LYS A 20 -2.90 8.04 -6.17
N SER A 21 -1.80 8.54 -5.62
CA SER A 21 -0.63 7.72 -5.32
C SER A 21 -1.03 6.46 -4.56
N THR A 22 -0.48 5.31 -4.95
CA THR A 22 -0.91 4.00 -4.45
C THR A 22 0.27 3.06 -4.29
N ILE A 23 0.11 2.06 -3.42
CA ILE A 23 1.06 0.96 -3.29
C ILE A 23 0.32 -0.35 -3.56
N TYR A 24 0.78 -1.12 -4.54
CA TYR A 24 0.05 -2.28 -5.05
C TYR A 24 0.98 -3.47 -5.32
N LEU A 25 0.40 -4.67 -5.34
CA LEU A 25 1.09 -5.90 -5.70
C LEU A 25 0.98 -6.12 -7.21
N LYS A 26 2.12 -6.43 -7.85
CA LYS A 26 2.21 -6.72 -9.29
C LYS A 26 2.91 -8.04 -9.49
N LYS A 27 2.32 -8.91 -10.32
CA LYS A 27 2.99 -10.13 -10.77
C LYS A 27 4.01 -9.78 -11.85
N VAL A 28 5.28 -10.08 -11.59
CA VAL A 28 6.39 -9.86 -12.53
C VAL A 28 7.08 -11.21 -12.76
N GLY A 29 6.76 -11.83 -13.90
CA GLY A 29 7.16 -13.20 -14.19
C GLY A 29 6.53 -14.21 -13.23
N GLY A 30 7.36 -15.03 -12.58
CA GLY A 30 6.94 -16.04 -11.59
C GLY A 30 6.83 -15.54 -10.16
N PHE A 31 7.09 -14.25 -9.89
CA PHE A 31 7.15 -13.67 -8.56
C PHE A 31 6.19 -12.49 -8.41
N HIS A 32 5.85 -12.13 -7.17
CA HIS A 32 5.10 -10.91 -6.87
C HIS A 32 6.04 -9.84 -6.32
N GLN A 33 5.91 -8.63 -6.86
CA GLN A 33 6.65 -7.44 -6.48
C GLN A 33 5.68 -6.37 -6.02
N ILE A 34 6.12 -5.54 -5.09
CA ILE A 34 5.32 -4.46 -4.51
C ILE A 34 5.80 -3.15 -5.11
N PHE A 35 4.89 -2.44 -5.76
CA PHE A 35 5.18 -1.19 -6.44
C PHE A 35 4.47 -0.04 -5.75
N ALA A 36 5.14 1.11 -5.71
CA ALA A 36 4.51 2.39 -5.45
C ALA A 36 4.36 3.16 -6.76
N SER A 37 3.23 3.84 -6.93
CA SER A 37 2.95 4.66 -8.09
C SER A 37 2.43 6.02 -7.67
N ASP A 38 2.79 7.06 -8.41
CA ASP A 38 2.20 8.39 -8.31
C ASP A 38 0.83 8.49 -9.02
N GLY A 39 0.39 7.41 -9.66
CA GLY A 39 -0.85 7.34 -10.40
C GLY A 39 -0.72 7.74 -11.86
N ASP A 40 0.36 8.39 -12.28
CA ASP A 40 0.51 8.88 -13.64
C ASP A 40 1.49 8.02 -14.43
N PHE A 41 2.80 8.26 -14.25
CA PHE A 41 3.84 7.70 -15.12
C PHE A 41 4.99 7.05 -14.36
N PHE A 42 5.03 7.17 -13.03
CA PHE A 42 6.11 6.61 -12.23
C PHE A 42 5.62 5.37 -11.48
N ASP A 43 6.32 4.26 -11.71
CA ASP A 43 6.22 3.03 -10.95
C ASP A 43 7.59 2.72 -10.38
N GLU A 44 7.68 2.54 -9.07
CA GLU A 44 8.90 2.12 -8.41
C GLU A 44 8.68 0.82 -7.64
N CYS A 45 9.56 -0.15 -7.86
CA CYS A 45 9.57 -1.37 -7.06
C CYS A 45 10.15 -1.07 -5.66
N ILE A 46 9.34 -1.28 -4.63
CA ILE A 46 9.69 -1.01 -3.22
C ILE A 46 9.73 -2.28 -2.37
N GLY A 47 9.45 -3.44 -2.95
CA GLY A 47 9.46 -4.70 -2.21
C GLY A 47 9.16 -5.93 -3.06
N SER A 48 9.26 -7.08 -2.42
CA SER A 48 8.89 -8.37 -2.99
C SER A 48 8.15 -9.23 -2.00
N TYR A 49 7.28 -10.09 -2.55
CA TYR A 49 6.46 -11.01 -1.80
C TYR A 49 6.40 -12.37 -2.50
N ASN A 50 6.70 -13.43 -1.75
CA ASN A 50 6.50 -14.78 -2.25
C ASN A 50 5.12 -15.30 -1.80
N ILE A 51 4.19 -15.44 -2.73
CA ILE A 51 2.85 -15.95 -2.41
C ILE A 51 2.87 -17.42 -1.92
N ASN A 52 3.91 -18.19 -2.27
CA ASN A 52 4.08 -19.58 -1.82
C ASN A 52 4.72 -19.68 -0.42
N ASP A 53 5.28 -18.58 0.09
CA ASP A 53 5.85 -18.49 1.42
C ASP A 53 5.55 -17.09 1.98
N SER A 54 4.43 -16.97 2.69
CA SER A 54 3.91 -15.70 3.22
C SER A 54 4.84 -15.01 4.21
N THR A 55 5.90 -15.67 4.67
CA THR A 55 6.92 -15.08 5.56
C THR A 55 8.08 -14.46 4.78
N SER A 56 8.22 -14.81 3.51
CA SER A 56 9.24 -14.26 2.61
C SER A 56 8.77 -12.93 2.04
N ILE A 57 8.83 -11.90 2.90
CA ILE A 57 8.50 -10.52 2.57
C ILE A 57 9.77 -9.67 2.68
N ARG A 58 10.00 -8.80 1.68
CA ARG A 58 11.07 -7.81 1.72
C ARG A 58 10.53 -6.45 1.32
N PHE A 59 10.84 -5.43 2.10
CA PHE A 59 10.59 -4.03 1.78
C PHE A 59 11.88 -3.22 1.82
N ASP A 60 11.97 -2.25 0.91
CA ASP A 60 12.78 -1.06 1.14
C ASP A 60 11.99 -0.17 2.11
N ASN A 61 12.42 -0.15 3.38
CA ASN A 61 11.70 0.54 4.44
C ASN A 61 11.72 2.06 4.28
N GLU A 62 12.78 2.61 3.68
CA GLU A 62 12.88 4.06 3.44
C GLU A 62 11.85 4.47 2.38
N LYS A 63 11.78 3.72 1.27
CA LYS A 63 10.81 3.97 0.22
C LYS A 63 9.38 3.74 0.69
N LEU A 64 9.12 2.64 1.40
CA LEU A 64 7.81 2.36 1.97
C LEU A 64 7.35 3.50 2.90
N SER A 65 8.23 3.95 3.79
CA SER A 65 7.93 5.08 4.68
C SER A 65 7.69 6.37 3.89
N TYR A 66 8.53 6.67 2.90
CA TYR A 66 8.38 7.85 2.06
C TYR A 66 7.00 7.89 1.38
N TRP A 67 6.64 6.82 0.67
CA TRP A 67 5.36 6.76 -0.06
C TRP A 67 4.14 6.84 0.86
N LEU A 68 4.19 6.20 2.03
CA LEU A 68 3.12 6.33 3.02
C LEU A 68 3.03 7.77 3.57
N MET A 69 4.17 8.44 3.79
CA MET A 69 4.20 9.84 4.26
C MET A 69 3.74 10.85 3.22
N THR A 70 3.94 10.57 1.92
CA THR A 70 3.44 11.40 0.82
C THR A 70 1.95 11.19 0.54
N GLY A 71 1.30 10.26 1.25
CA GLY A 71 -0.12 10.00 1.16
C GLY A 71 -0.50 8.91 0.16
N ALA A 72 0.46 8.07 -0.28
CA ALA A 72 0.11 6.90 -1.07
C ALA A 72 -0.74 5.93 -0.25
N ILE A 73 -1.84 5.47 -0.86
CA ILE A 73 -2.79 4.57 -0.21
C ILE A 73 -2.49 3.15 -0.67
N PRO A 74 -2.00 2.25 0.21
CA PRO A 74 -1.77 0.86 -0.19
C PRO A 74 -3.09 0.13 -0.47
N THR A 75 -3.08 -0.80 -1.41
CA THR A 75 -4.20 -1.72 -1.61
C THR A 75 -4.37 -2.64 -0.40
N LEU A 76 -5.56 -3.20 -0.22
CA LEU A 76 -5.86 -4.09 0.91
C LEU A 76 -4.88 -5.27 1.02
N GLU A 77 -4.47 -5.84 -0.11
CA GLU A 77 -3.48 -6.93 -0.14
C GLU A 77 -2.12 -6.46 0.38
N VAL A 78 -1.64 -5.29 -0.05
CA VAL A 78 -0.37 -4.73 0.42
C VAL A 78 -0.46 -4.34 1.90
N ILE A 79 -1.60 -3.84 2.39
CA ILE A 79 -1.82 -3.60 3.82
C ILE A 79 -1.56 -4.90 4.62
N ASN A 80 -2.15 -6.02 4.21
CA ASN A 80 -1.96 -7.30 4.90
C ASN A 80 -0.50 -7.77 4.88
N ILE A 81 0.20 -7.56 3.77
CA ILE A 81 1.64 -7.88 3.64
C ILE A 81 2.46 -7.00 4.60
N ILE A 82 2.18 -5.70 4.68
CA ILE A 82 2.88 -4.77 5.58
C ILE A 82 2.62 -5.14 7.05
N ILE A 83 1.38 -5.48 7.41
CA ILE A 83 1.03 -5.93 8.77
C ILE A 83 1.83 -7.15 9.18
N THR A 84 1.92 -8.13 8.26
CA THR A 84 2.68 -9.36 8.46
C THR A 84 4.17 -9.05 8.62
N TYR A 85 4.72 -8.21 7.75
CA TYR A 85 6.13 -7.79 7.78
C TYR A 85 6.53 -7.06 9.07
N LEU A 86 5.67 -6.15 9.56
CA LEU A 86 5.93 -5.35 10.75
C LEU A 86 5.48 -6.01 12.06
N GLU A 87 4.98 -7.25 11.98
CA GLU A 87 4.43 -8.02 13.11
C GLU A 87 3.38 -7.22 13.92
N ILE A 88 2.52 -6.46 13.22
CA ILE A 88 1.50 -5.63 13.86
C ILE A 88 0.32 -6.51 14.27
N LYS A 89 0.02 -6.56 15.57
CA LYS A 89 -1.08 -7.39 16.12
C LYS A 89 -2.47 -6.75 16.00
N GLU A 90 -2.55 -5.43 15.90
CA GLU A 90 -3.80 -4.67 15.69
C GLU A 90 -3.53 -3.44 14.81
N VAL A 91 -4.33 -3.26 13.75
CA VAL A 91 -4.27 -2.06 12.90
C VAL A 91 -5.51 -1.20 13.12
N SER A 92 -5.30 -0.02 13.69
CA SER A 92 -6.33 1.02 13.83
C SER A 92 -6.32 2.04 12.68
N GLY A 93 -5.30 2.00 11.80
CA GLY A 93 -5.13 2.91 10.67
C GLY A 93 -3.69 2.94 10.14
N VAL A 94 -3.47 3.63 9.02
CA VAL A 94 -2.15 3.75 8.33
C VAL A 94 -1.08 4.39 9.24
N ASP A 95 -1.48 5.25 10.18
CA ASP A 95 -0.55 5.87 11.14
C ASP A 95 0.19 4.84 12.02
N THR A 96 -0.45 3.71 12.35
CA THR A 96 0.18 2.63 13.10
C THR A 96 1.33 2.00 12.32
N ILE A 97 1.16 1.86 11.00
CA ILE A 97 2.18 1.34 10.09
C ILE A 97 3.35 2.33 10.00
N ILE A 98 3.08 3.62 9.76
CA ILE A 98 4.12 4.65 9.64
C ILE A 98 4.97 4.75 10.91
N ASN A 99 4.35 4.70 12.09
CA ASN A 99 5.08 4.77 13.36
C ASN A 99 5.99 3.58 13.62
N LYS A 100 5.65 2.38 13.12
CA LYS A 100 6.50 1.19 13.20
C LYS A 100 7.71 1.24 12.25
N LEU A 101 7.64 2.04 11.19
CA LEU A 101 8.74 2.23 10.23
C LEU A 101 9.76 3.30 10.68
N LYS A 102 9.33 4.31 11.45
CA LYS A 102 10.20 5.38 11.99
C LYS A 102 11.48 4.90 12.74
N PRO A 103 11.46 3.84 13.56
CA PRO A 103 12.66 3.41 14.29
C PRO A 103 13.70 2.66 13.43
N ILE A 104 13.47 2.41 12.14
CA ILE A 104 14.39 1.64 11.28
C ILE A 104 15.48 2.56 10.67
N LYS A 105 15.95 3.56 11.43
CA LYS A 105 17.19 4.30 11.13
C LYS A 105 18.32 3.68 11.93
N ASN A 106 19.09 2.78 11.32
CA ASN A 106 20.43 2.43 11.76
C ASN A 106 21.40 2.70 10.61
#